data_AF-A0A350DB96-F1
#
_entry.id   AF-A0A350DB96-F1
#
_cell.length_a   1.000
_cell.length_b   1.000
_cell.length_c   1.000
_cell.angle_alpha   90.00
_cell.angle_beta   90.00
_cell.angle_gamma   90.00
#
_symmetry.space_group_name_H-M   'P 1'
#
loop_
_entity.id
_entity.type
_entity.pdbx_description
1 polymer ?
#
loop_
_entity_poly.entity_id
_entity_poly.type
_entity_poly.pdbx_seq_one_letter_code
_entity_poly.pdbx_strand_id
1 'polypeptide(L)'
;MDDNAIDSTPALPVPPNEQMSGEADIAPLRINRTPTGVQAKESHTEADLDDPQLYFNRELSHLQFNIRVLEQALDDAHPLLNRLMFLLIFSSNMDEFFEIRVAGLKHQMALGDDTTAADGRLPKAVLAEISEIAHQQIARQYEILNDTLLPALEAQGLRFRRRDQWTDAQKAWVRDFFDNEIMPVISPIGLDPSHPFPRLVNKSLNFIVELEGKDAFGRAGGMAILPAPRSLPRLMALPKELCA
;
A
#
# COMPACT_ATOMS: atom_id res chain seq x y z
N MET A 1 53.41 -52.33 -3.26
CA MET A 1 53.44 -51.19 -4.20
C MET A 1 52.13 -50.48 -3.99
N ASP A 2 52.22 -49.60 -3.01
CA ASP A 2 51.18 -48.71 -2.51
C ASP A 2 50.83 -47.66 -3.58
N ASP A 3 49.58 -47.20 -3.62
CA ASP A 3 49.29 -45.86 -3.12
C ASP A 3 47.79 -45.54 -3.17
N ASN A 4 47.35 -44.98 -2.05
CA ASN A 4 46.00 -44.59 -1.70
C ASN A 4 45.96 -43.06 -1.71
N ALA A 5 45.10 -42.41 -2.50
CA ALA A 5 45.01 -40.95 -2.54
C ALA A 5 43.62 -40.50 -2.05
N ILE A 6 43.59 -40.08 -0.78
CA ILE A 6 42.47 -39.39 -0.12
C ILE A 6 42.79 -37.89 -0.14
N ASP A 7 41.89 -37.11 -0.72
CA ASP A 7 41.91 -35.65 -0.79
C ASP A 7 41.80 -35.04 0.61
N SER A 8 42.79 -34.24 1.00
CA SER A 8 42.90 -33.57 2.30
C SER A 8 43.24 -32.09 2.08
N THR A 9 42.27 -31.21 2.31
CA THR A 9 42.46 -29.76 2.25
C THR A 9 43.23 -29.26 3.49
N PRO A 10 44.27 -28.42 3.37
CA PRO A 10 45.10 -28.03 4.49
C PRO A 10 44.47 -26.90 5.32
N ALA A 11 44.57 -27.03 6.65
CA ALA A 11 44.21 -26.01 7.63
C ALA A 11 45.21 -24.84 7.62
N LEU A 12 44.69 -23.61 7.79
CA LEU A 12 45.48 -22.37 7.89
C LEU A 12 46.22 -22.28 9.24
N PRO A 13 47.44 -21.69 9.28
CA PRO A 13 48.27 -21.64 10.47
C PRO A 13 47.82 -20.57 11.47
N VAL A 14 47.86 -20.90 12.76
CA VAL A 14 47.68 -19.99 13.89
C VAL A 14 48.98 -19.19 14.11
N PRO A 15 48.94 -17.85 14.21
CA PRO A 15 50.15 -17.07 14.43
C PRO A 15 50.66 -17.18 15.89
N PRO A 16 51.96 -16.96 16.13
CA PRO A 16 52.57 -17.13 17.44
C PRO A 16 52.22 -15.99 18.41
N ASN A 17 52.26 -16.34 19.69
CA ASN A 17 51.97 -15.47 20.82
C ASN A 17 53.09 -14.41 21.00
N GLU A 18 52.87 -13.18 20.54
CA GLU A 18 53.75 -12.04 20.83
C GLU A 18 53.27 -11.31 22.09
N GLN A 19 54.04 -11.45 23.16
CA GLN A 19 54.03 -10.52 24.28
C GLN A 19 54.65 -9.19 23.81
N MET A 20 53.85 -8.14 23.68
CA MET A 20 54.36 -6.77 23.70
C MET A 20 53.40 -5.83 24.41
N SER A 21 53.92 -5.32 25.52
CA SER A 21 53.55 -4.16 26.31
C SER A 21 53.04 -2.97 25.50
N GLY A 22 51.87 -2.47 25.88
CA GLY A 22 51.31 -1.19 25.43
C GLY A 22 50.08 -0.85 26.25
N GLU A 23 50.29 -0.12 27.35
CA GLU A 23 49.24 0.50 28.17
C GLU A 23 48.41 1.46 27.31
N ALA A 24 47.25 1.00 26.86
CA ALA A 24 46.15 1.86 26.44
C ALA A 24 45.03 1.65 27.45
N ASP A 25 44.82 2.67 28.27
CA ASP A 25 43.90 2.72 29.40
C ASP A 25 42.44 2.68 28.91
N ILE A 26 41.97 1.50 28.51
CA ILE A 26 40.56 1.24 28.26
C ILE A 26 39.92 1.09 29.63
N ALA A 27 39.36 2.19 30.15
CA ALA A 27 38.56 2.15 31.37
C ALA A 27 37.57 0.97 31.28
N PRO A 28 37.61 0.02 32.22
CA PRO A 28 36.72 -1.13 32.15
C PRO A 28 35.28 -0.61 32.12
N LEU A 29 34.49 -1.12 31.18
CA LEU A 29 33.05 -0.88 31.14
C LEU A 29 32.53 -1.07 32.57
N ARG A 30 32.02 0.02 33.18
CA ARG A 30 31.41 -0.04 34.51
C ARG A 30 30.12 -0.82 34.38
N ILE A 31 30.23 -2.15 34.46
CA ILE A 31 29.10 -3.03 34.70
C ILE A 31 28.56 -2.60 36.05
N ASN A 32 27.38 -1.98 36.08
CA ASN A 32 26.66 -1.72 37.31
C ASN A 32 26.33 -3.08 37.94
N ARG A 33 27.24 -3.58 38.78
CA ARG A 33 26.98 -4.71 39.68
C ARG A 33 26.24 -4.14 40.88
N THR A 34 24.92 -4.10 40.81
CA THR A 34 24.13 -3.96 42.03
C THR A 34 24.49 -5.11 42.98
N PRO A 35 24.70 -4.87 44.29
CA PRO A 35 25.09 -5.91 45.27
C PRO A 35 24.05 -7.04 45.35
N THR A 36 22.80 -6.69 45.08
CA THR A 36 21.75 -7.61 44.68
C THR A 36 21.86 -7.81 43.18
N GLY A 37 22.46 -8.93 42.77
CA GLY A 37 22.34 -9.38 41.39
C GLY A 37 20.85 -9.39 41.01
N VAL A 38 20.50 -8.84 39.86
CA VAL A 38 19.19 -9.09 39.27
C VAL A 38 19.16 -10.58 39.01
N GLN A 39 18.63 -11.36 39.97
CA GLN A 39 18.30 -12.74 39.69
C GLN A 39 17.23 -12.67 38.61
N ALA A 40 17.60 -13.08 37.40
CA ALA A 40 16.62 -13.35 36.37
C ALA A 40 15.61 -14.29 37.02
N LYS A 41 14.38 -13.82 37.21
CA LYS A 41 13.31 -14.63 37.76
C LYS A 41 13.25 -15.88 36.89
N GLU A 42 13.51 -17.05 37.47
CA GLU A 42 13.50 -18.31 36.74
C GLU A 42 12.15 -18.42 36.02
N SER A 43 12.17 -18.27 34.70
CA SER A 43 10.97 -18.35 33.87
C SER A 43 10.65 -19.82 33.62
N HIS A 44 10.11 -20.49 34.65
CA HIS A 44 9.60 -21.85 34.48
C HIS A 44 8.14 -21.80 34.01
N THR A 45 8.00 -21.58 32.70
CA THR A 45 7.07 -22.31 31.83
C THR A 45 7.73 -22.31 30.46
N GLU A 46 8.22 -23.46 29.98
CA GLU A 46 8.53 -23.57 28.55
C GLU A 46 7.23 -23.30 27.80
N ALA A 47 7.17 -22.17 27.09
CA ALA A 47 6.01 -21.82 26.30
C ALA A 47 5.85 -22.89 25.21
N ASP A 48 4.67 -23.48 25.11
CA ASP A 48 4.34 -24.38 24.02
C ASP A 48 4.30 -23.57 22.72
N LEU A 49 5.35 -23.68 21.91
CA LEU A 49 5.47 -22.94 20.66
C LEU A 49 4.47 -23.41 19.59
N ASP A 50 3.75 -24.51 19.83
CA ASP A 50 2.67 -24.95 18.96
C ASP A 50 1.31 -24.32 19.35
N ASP A 51 1.23 -23.56 20.46
CA ASP A 51 0.00 -22.87 20.86
C ASP A 51 -0.33 -21.71 19.91
N PRO A 52 -1.42 -21.79 19.13
CA PRO A 52 -1.79 -20.75 18.18
C PRO A 52 -2.12 -19.40 18.82
N GLN A 53 -2.46 -19.38 20.13
CA GLN A 53 -2.76 -18.15 20.86
C GLN A 53 -1.53 -17.26 21.09
N LEU A 54 -0.32 -17.81 20.93
CA LEU A 54 0.92 -17.05 21.03
C LEU A 54 1.23 -16.23 19.78
N TYR A 55 0.49 -16.44 18.69
CA TYR A 55 0.78 -15.85 17.39
C TYR A 55 -0.34 -14.91 16.93
N PHE A 56 0.08 -13.79 16.34
CA PHE A 56 -0.83 -12.93 15.59
C PHE A 56 -0.90 -13.38 14.14
N ASN A 57 -2.08 -13.25 13.54
CA ASN A 57 -2.23 -13.43 12.11
C ASN A 57 -1.33 -12.44 11.36
N ARG A 58 -0.48 -12.95 10.46
CA ARG A 58 0.44 -12.13 9.68
C ARG A 58 -0.27 -11.06 8.85
N GLU A 59 -1.35 -11.43 8.19
CA GLU A 59 -2.05 -10.56 7.24
C GLU A 59 -2.85 -9.48 7.98
N LEU A 60 -3.48 -9.82 9.10
CA LEU A 60 -4.11 -8.81 9.96
C LEU A 60 -3.09 -7.89 10.61
N SER A 61 -1.92 -8.41 11.02
CA SER A 61 -0.85 -7.58 11.55
C SER A 61 -0.33 -6.57 10.52
N HIS A 62 -0.22 -7.00 9.25
CA HIS A 62 0.16 -6.12 8.16
C HIS A 62 -0.92 -5.07 7.86
N LEU A 63 -2.20 -5.44 7.94
CA LEU A 63 -3.30 -4.50 7.83
C LEU A 63 -3.27 -3.46 8.96
N GLN A 64 -2.99 -3.88 10.20
CA GLN A 64 -2.82 -2.97 11.34
C GLN A 64 -1.65 -2.01 11.15
N PHE A 65 -0.54 -2.47 10.57
CA PHE A 65 0.56 -1.59 10.18
C PHE A 65 0.07 -0.50 9.20
N ASN A 66 -0.67 -0.87 8.15
CA ASN A 66 -1.23 0.11 7.22
C ASN A 66 -2.18 1.09 7.92
N ILE A 67 -3.00 0.64 8.86
CA ILE A 67 -3.86 1.51 9.67
C ILE A 67 -3.03 2.52 10.47
N ARG A 68 -1.90 2.10 11.05
CA ARG A 68 -0.98 3.02 11.74
C ARG A 68 -0.37 4.06 10.80
N VAL A 69 -0.14 3.73 9.54
CA VAL A 69 0.27 4.71 8.52
C VAL A 69 -0.86 5.72 8.27
N LEU A 70 -2.12 5.28 8.19
CA LEU A 70 -3.27 6.18 8.05
C LEU A 70 -3.39 7.13 9.25
N GLU A 71 -3.13 6.68 10.47
CA GLU A 71 -3.13 7.55 11.66
C GLU A 71 -2.17 8.74 11.54
N GLN A 72 -1.05 8.58 10.83
CA GLN A 72 -0.09 9.68 10.63
C GLN A 72 -0.69 10.84 9.81
N ALA A 73 -1.77 10.61 9.05
CA ALA A 73 -2.51 11.67 8.37
C ALA A 73 -3.27 12.60 9.35
N LEU A 74 -3.50 12.16 10.59
CA LEU A 74 -4.18 12.94 11.63
C LEU A 74 -3.22 13.58 12.63
N ASP A 75 -1.94 13.22 12.62
CA ASP A 75 -0.95 13.77 13.54
C ASP A 75 -0.55 15.20 13.14
N ASP A 76 -0.96 16.17 13.97
CA ASP A 76 -0.67 17.60 13.79
C ASP A 76 0.82 17.96 14.00
N ALA A 77 1.64 17.03 14.51
CA ALA A 77 3.09 17.20 14.54
C ALA A 77 3.70 17.21 13.12
N HIS A 78 3.02 16.61 12.14
CA HIS A 78 3.45 16.62 10.75
C HIS A 78 2.91 17.85 10.00
N PRO A 79 3.72 18.48 9.13
CA PRO A 79 3.22 19.47 8.19
C PRO A 79 2.04 18.94 7.37
N LEU A 80 1.10 19.82 7.01
CA LEU A 80 -0.15 19.44 6.35
C LEU A 80 0.03 18.62 5.06
N LEU A 81 1.02 18.97 4.23
CA LEU A 81 1.31 18.19 3.04
C LEU A 81 1.84 16.79 3.37
N ASN A 82 2.65 16.65 4.43
CA ASN A 82 3.13 15.33 4.87
C ASN A 82 1.98 14.46 5.37
N ARG A 83 0.98 15.05 6.03
CA ARG A 83 -0.25 14.34 6.43
C ARG A 83 -1.03 13.82 5.22
N LEU A 84 -1.18 14.65 4.18
CA LEU A 84 -1.74 14.20 2.90
C LEU A 84 -0.90 13.08 2.27
N MET A 85 0.44 13.18 2.33
CA MET A 85 1.32 12.13 1.82
C MET A 85 1.13 10.81 2.57
N PHE A 86 0.96 10.81 3.89
CA PHE A 86 0.65 9.58 4.63
C PHE A 86 -0.67 8.94 4.19
N LEU A 87 -1.70 9.74 3.91
CA LEU A 87 -2.95 9.23 3.35
C LEU A 87 -2.74 8.57 1.98
N LEU A 88 -1.88 9.14 1.13
CA LEU A 88 -1.54 8.57 -0.18
C LEU A 88 -0.70 7.29 -0.07
N ILE A 89 0.26 7.27 0.88
CA ILE A 89 1.06 6.08 1.18
C ILE A 89 0.15 4.93 1.64
N PHE A 90 -0.81 5.21 2.53
CA PHE A 90 -1.80 4.22 2.93
C PHE A 90 -2.54 3.64 1.73
N SER A 91 -3.01 4.48 0.79
CA SER A 91 -3.67 3.99 -0.44
C SER A 91 -2.76 3.07 -1.27
N SER A 92 -1.49 3.44 -1.45
CA SER A 92 -0.52 2.63 -2.20
C SER A 92 -0.23 1.30 -1.51
N ASN A 93 -0.08 1.31 -0.18
CA ASN A 93 0.15 0.10 0.60
C ASN A 93 -1.07 -0.84 0.58
N MET A 94 -2.28 -0.28 0.57
CA MET A 94 -3.50 -1.06 0.43
C MET A 94 -3.58 -1.74 -0.93
N ASP A 95 -3.22 -1.05 -2.02
CA ASP A 95 -3.14 -1.67 -3.35
C ASP A 95 -2.19 -2.88 -3.35
N GLU A 96 -0.96 -2.71 -2.84
CA GLU A 96 0.02 -3.81 -2.75
C GLU A 96 -0.48 -4.96 -1.87
N PHE A 97 -1.09 -4.63 -0.73
CA PHE A 97 -1.67 -5.63 0.17
C PHE A 97 -2.73 -6.48 -0.54
N PHE A 98 -3.60 -5.88 -1.35
CA PHE A 98 -4.59 -6.63 -2.12
C PHE A 98 -3.97 -7.45 -3.27
N GLU A 99 -3.00 -6.87 -3.97
CA GLU A 99 -2.34 -7.51 -5.12
C GLU A 99 -1.48 -8.72 -4.73
N ILE A 100 -0.85 -8.67 -3.55
CA ILE A 100 0.08 -9.71 -3.10
C ILE A 100 -0.59 -10.61 -2.05
N ARG A 101 -1.04 -10.03 -0.93
CA ARG A 101 -1.47 -10.80 0.25
C ARG A 101 -2.85 -11.42 0.07
N VAL A 102 -3.82 -10.59 -0.28
CA VAL A 102 -5.21 -11.07 -0.48
C VAL A 102 -5.28 -12.00 -1.69
N ALA A 103 -4.51 -11.73 -2.74
CA ALA A 103 -4.37 -12.65 -3.87
C ALA A 103 -3.83 -14.03 -3.42
N GLY A 104 -2.81 -14.06 -2.55
CA GLY A 104 -2.27 -15.29 -1.97
C GLY A 104 -3.33 -16.08 -1.18
N LEU A 105 -4.07 -15.41 -0.29
CA LEU A 105 -5.17 -16.04 0.47
C LEU A 105 -6.25 -16.60 -0.46
N LYS A 106 -6.66 -15.83 -1.48
CA LYS A 106 -7.65 -16.30 -2.46
C LYS A 106 -7.15 -17.49 -3.28
N HIS A 107 -5.87 -17.51 -3.62
CA HIS A 107 -5.26 -18.63 -4.33
C HIS A 107 -5.27 -19.91 -3.49
N GLN A 108 -4.88 -19.81 -2.22
CA GLN A 108 -4.93 -20.93 -1.27
C GLN A 108 -6.35 -21.49 -1.15
N MET A 109 -7.36 -20.62 -1.00
CA MET A 109 -8.77 -21.01 -0.98
C MET A 109 -9.23 -21.68 -2.29
N ALA A 110 -8.76 -21.21 -3.44
CA ALA A 110 -9.12 -21.78 -4.74
C ALA A 110 -8.55 -23.21 -4.93
N LEU A 111 -7.45 -23.53 -4.27
CA LEU A 111 -6.86 -24.88 -4.24
C LEU A 111 -7.54 -25.81 -3.22
N GLY A 112 -8.49 -25.31 -2.42
CA GLY A 112 -9.11 -26.06 -1.33
C GLY A 112 -8.14 -26.35 -0.19
N ASP A 113 -7.09 -25.55 -0.06
CA ASP A 113 -6.09 -25.69 0.98
C ASP A 113 -6.55 -24.98 2.25
N ASP A 114 -7.00 -25.76 3.23
CA ASP A 114 -7.44 -25.30 4.55
C ASP A 114 -6.27 -25.23 5.56
N THR A 115 -5.02 -25.28 5.09
CA THR A 115 -3.87 -25.11 5.99
C THR A 115 -3.92 -23.75 6.68
N THR A 116 -3.92 -23.79 8.00
CA THR A 116 -3.90 -22.59 8.84
C THR A 116 -2.47 -22.10 9.02
N ALA A 117 -2.31 -20.78 9.17
CA ALA A 117 -1.03 -20.24 9.60
C ALA A 117 -0.78 -20.55 11.10
N ALA A 118 0.32 -20.03 11.66
CA ALA A 118 0.72 -20.27 13.05
C ALA A 118 -0.34 -19.85 14.09
N ASP A 119 -1.27 -18.98 13.71
CA ASP A 119 -2.39 -18.52 14.54
C ASP A 119 -3.62 -19.46 14.49
N GLY A 120 -3.55 -20.55 13.74
CA GLY A 120 -4.62 -21.57 13.68
C GLY A 120 -5.90 -21.09 12.97
N ARG A 121 -5.86 -19.96 12.26
CA ARG A 121 -7.05 -19.37 11.62
C ARG A 121 -7.20 -19.83 10.17
N LEU A 122 -8.44 -20.16 9.79
CA LEU A 122 -8.77 -20.53 8.41
C LEU A 122 -8.64 -19.33 7.46
N PRO A 123 -8.08 -19.51 6.24
CA PRO A 123 -7.93 -18.43 5.25
C PRO A 123 -9.23 -17.68 4.95
N LYS A 124 -10.37 -18.41 4.88
CA LYS A 124 -11.69 -17.81 4.66
C LYS A 124 -12.12 -16.87 5.78
N ALA A 125 -11.84 -17.23 7.03
CA ALA A 125 -12.17 -16.40 8.19
C ALA A 125 -11.30 -15.13 8.22
N VAL A 126 -10.01 -15.28 7.92
CA VAL A 126 -9.07 -14.16 7.82
C VAL A 126 -9.48 -13.19 6.70
N LEU A 127 -9.86 -13.72 5.52
CA LEU A 127 -10.31 -12.89 4.40
C LEU A 127 -11.59 -12.10 4.72
N ALA A 128 -12.53 -12.71 5.45
CA ALA A 128 -13.75 -12.04 5.88
C ALA A 128 -13.45 -10.87 6.82
N GLU A 129 -12.56 -11.08 7.80
CA GLU A 129 -12.14 -10.02 8.73
C GLU A 129 -11.34 -8.91 8.01
N ILE A 130 -10.43 -9.26 7.11
CA ILE A 130 -9.73 -8.29 6.26
C ILE A 130 -10.73 -7.43 5.49
N SER A 131 -11.77 -8.04 4.91
CA SER A 131 -12.80 -7.31 4.17
C SER A 131 -13.52 -6.31 5.07
N GLU A 132 -13.97 -6.73 6.26
CA GLU A 132 -14.65 -5.84 7.20
C GLU A 132 -13.77 -4.65 7.59
N ILE A 133 -12.54 -4.92 8.05
CA ILE A 133 -11.61 -3.87 8.47
C ILE A 133 -11.28 -2.96 7.28
N ALA A 134 -10.98 -3.51 6.10
CA ALA A 134 -10.63 -2.69 4.94
C ALA A 134 -11.74 -1.71 4.56
N HIS A 135 -13.01 -2.14 4.53
CA HIS A 135 -14.12 -1.22 4.22
C HIS A 135 -14.24 -0.09 5.27
N GLN A 136 -14.11 -0.42 6.55
CA GLN A 136 -14.13 0.58 7.63
C GLN A 136 -13.00 1.61 7.47
N GLN A 137 -11.78 1.14 7.17
CA GLN A 137 -10.62 2.01 7.08
C GLN A 137 -10.58 2.83 5.79
N ILE A 138 -11.12 2.32 4.68
CA ILE A 138 -11.31 3.11 3.45
C ILE A 138 -12.37 4.19 3.67
N ALA A 139 -13.49 3.88 4.33
CA ALA A 139 -14.49 4.90 4.68
C ALA A 139 -13.86 6.02 5.53
N ARG A 140 -13.09 5.62 6.56
CA ARG A 140 -12.34 6.56 7.41
C ARG A 140 -11.30 7.37 6.64
N GLN A 141 -10.59 6.78 5.69
CA GLN A 141 -9.65 7.50 4.82
C GLN A 141 -10.36 8.64 4.06
N TYR A 142 -11.57 8.37 3.54
CA TYR A 142 -12.37 9.40 2.86
C TYR A 142 -12.87 10.48 3.81
N GLU A 143 -13.27 10.14 5.03
CA GLU A 143 -13.62 11.14 6.07
C GLU A 143 -12.42 12.04 6.39
N ILE A 144 -11.24 11.46 6.63
CA ILE A 144 -10.01 12.21 6.87
C ILE A 144 -9.70 13.14 5.69
N LEU A 145 -9.81 12.64 4.45
CA LEU A 145 -9.56 13.44 3.25
C LEU A 145 -10.54 14.61 3.14
N ASN A 146 -11.84 14.33 3.18
CA ASN A 146 -12.89 15.29 2.86
C ASN A 146 -13.16 16.28 4.00
N ASP A 147 -13.12 15.82 5.24
CA ASP A 147 -13.58 16.62 6.38
C ASP A 147 -12.42 17.25 7.16
N THR A 148 -11.18 16.75 6.99
CA THR A 148 -10.00 17.27 7.68
C THR A 148 -8.97 17.87 6.73
N LEU A 149 -8.45 17.08 5.78
CA LEU A 149 -7.30 17.51 4.97
C LEU A 149 -7.67 18.52 3.89
N LEU A 150 -8.72 18.28 3.10
CA LEU A 150 -9.14 19.21 2.04
C LEU A 150 -9.52 20.60 2.60
N PRO A 151 -10.30 20.72 3.70
CA PRO A 151 -10.58 22.02 4.31
C PRO A 151 -9.33 22.71 4.85
N ALA A 152 -8.42 21.97 5.49
CA ALA A 152 -7.17 22.52 5.98
C ALA A 152 -6.27 23.03 4.84
N LEU A 153 -6.24 22.32 3.70
CA LEU A 153 -5.51 22.73 2.50
C LEU A 153 -6.14 24.00 1.90
N GLU A 154 -7.47 24.07 1.85
CA GLU A 154 -8.18 25.25 1.36
C GLU A 154 -7.89 26.50 2.21
N ALA A 155 -7.80 26.35 3.54
CA ALA A 155 -7.40 27.43 4.45
C ALA A 155 -5.97 27.95 4.18
N GLN A 156 -5.09 27.11 3.64
CA GLN A 156 -3.73 27.47 3.19
C GLN A 156 -3.68 27.92 1.73
N GLY A 157 -4.83 28.07 1.06
CA GLY A 157 -4.94 28.52 -0.33
C GLY A 157 -4.82 27.41 -1.39
N LEU A 158 -4.71 26.15 -0.98
CA LEU A 158 -4.69 24.99 -1.89
C LEU A 158 -6.11 24.44 -2.04
N ARG A 159 -6.78 24.80 -3.14
CA ARG A 159 -8.21 24.52 -3.33
C ARG A 159 -8.46 23.48 -4.41
N PHE A 160 -9.17 22.42 -4.06
CA PHE A 160 -9.69 21.42 -5.01
C PHE A 160 -11.14 21.76 -5.34
N ARG A 161 -11.38 22.45 -6.47
CA ARG A 161 -12.73 22.90 -6.85
C ARG A 161 -13.55 21.76 -7.43
N ARG A 162 -14.69 21.47 -6.80
CA ARG A 162 -15.68 20.52 -7.33
C ARG A 162 -16.44 21.14 -8.50
N ARG A 163 -16.95 20.30 -9.41
CA ARG A 163 -17.59 20.73 -10.68
C ARG A 163 -18.78 21.68 -10.47
N ASP A 164 -19.53 21.48 -9.39
CA ASP A 164 -20.65 22.31 -8.96
C ASP A 164 -20.24 23.72 -8.48
N GLN A 165 -18.97 23.93 -8.17
CA GLN A 165 -18.42 25.19 -7.68
C GLN A 165 -17.72 26.01 -8.78
N TRP A 166 -17.69 25.52 -10.02
CA TRP A 166 -16.96 26.19 -11.09
C TRP A 166 -17.69 27.44 -11.58
N THR A 167 -16.93 28.53 -11.75
CA THR A 167 -17.43 29.74 -12.44
C THR A 167 -17.58 29.47 -13.94
N ASP A 168 -18.35 30.30 -14.64
CA ASP A 168 -18.54 30.10 -16.09
C ASP A 168 -17.24 30.28 -16.88
N ALA A 169 -16.34 31.15 -16.42
CA ALA A 169 -15.01 31.31 -16.99
C ALA A 169 -14.14 30.04 -16.80
N GLN A 170 -14.20 29.42 -15.62
CA GLN A 170 -13.51 28.15 -15.37
C GLN A 170 -14.09 27.02 -16.22
N LYS A 171 -15.42 26.94 -16.37
CA LYS A 171 -16.08 25.94 -17.23
C LYS A 171 -15.65 26.10 -18.69
N ALA A 172 -15.59 27.33 -19.19
CA ALA A 172 -15.14 27.62 -20.55
C ALA A 172 -13.69 27.16 -20.76
N TRP A 173 -12.79 27.52 -19.84
CA TRP A 173 -11.39 27.09 -19.91
C TRP A 173 -11.23 25.57 -19.86
N VAL A 174 -11.96 24.87 -18.97
CA VAL A 174 -11.91 23.40 -18.89
C VAL A 174 -12.45 22.75 -20.15
N ARG A 175 -13.48 23.33 -20.79
CA ARG A 175 -14.00 22.84 -22.07
C ARG A 175 -12.96 22.98 -23.18
N ASP A 176 -12.35 24.15 -23.32
CA ASP A 176 -11.33 24.40 -24.32
C ASP A 176 -10.11 23.49 -24.10
N PHE A 177 -9.70 23.29 -22.85
CA PHE A 177 -8.63 22.35 -22.51
C PHE A 177 -9.01 20.92 -22.88
N PHE A 178 -10.25 20.51 -22.58
CA PHE A 178 -10.73 19.19 -22.92
C PHE A 178 -10.71 18.95 -24.44
N ASP A 179 -11.24 19.88 -25.23
CA ASP A 179 -11.33 19.72 -26.69
C ASP A 179 -9.94 19.71 -27.37
N ASN A 180 -9.00 20.51 -26.86
CA ASN A 180 -7.67 20.66 -27.48
C ASN A 180 -6.63 19.65 -26.97
N GLU A 181 -6.66 19.26 -25.69
CA GLU A 181 -5.60 18.46 -25.06
C GLU A 181 -6.07 17.05 -24.68
N ILE A 182 -7.33 16.90 -24.24
CA ILE A 182 -7.84 15.62 -23.71
C ILE A 182 -8.50 14.78 -24.80
N MET A 183 -9.43 15.36 -25.55
CA MET A 183 -10.19 14.66 -26.58
C MET A 183 -9.29 13.95 -27.63
N PRO A 184 -8.19 14.56 -28.12
CA PRO A 184 -7.35 13.92 -29.14
C PRO A 184 -6.62 12.65 -28.66
N VAL A 185 -6.43 12.50 -27.34
CA VAL A 185 -5.69 11.37 -26.75
C VAL A 185 -6.60 10.32 -26.13
N ILE A 186 -7.92 10.55 -26.13
CA ILE A 186 -8.91 9.60 -25.62
C ILE A 186 -9.50 8.80 -26.78
N SER A 187 -9.47 7.47 -26.65
CA SER A 187 -10.11 6.56 -27.59
C SER A 187 -11.13 5.69 -26.85
N PRO A 188 -12.44 5.94 -27.02
CA PRO A 188 -13.49 5.11 -26.43
C PRO A 188 -13.48 3.70 -27.04
N ILE A 189 -13.69 2.68 -26.21
CA ILE A 189 -13.78 1.28 -26.63
C ILE A 189 -15.23 0.82 -26.46
N GLY A 190 -15.92 0.56 -27.57
CA GLY A 190 -17.28 0.03 -27.53
C GLY A 190 -17.32 -1.38 -26.94
N LEU A 191 -18.29 -1.63 -26.05
CA LEU A 191 -18.60 -2.93 -25.49
C LEU A 191 -19.80 -3.52 -26.24
N ASP A 192 -19.57 -4.65 -26.90
CA ASP A 192 -20.58 -5.44 -27.62
C ASP A 192 -20.49 -6.89 -27.09
N PRO A 193 -21.61 -7.55 -26.76
CA PRO A 193 -21.65 -8.98 -26.41
C PRO A 193 -20.93 -9.90 -27.40
N SER A 194 -20.80 -9.47 -28.66
CA SER A 194 -20.18 -10.23 -29.75
C SER A 194 -18.64 -10.28 -29.67
N HIS A 195 -18.01 -9.45 -28.83
CA HIS A 195 -16.56 -9.36 -28.69
C HIS A 195 -16.11 -9.59 -27.25
N PRO A 196 -14.92 -10.19 -27.02
CA PRO A 196 -14.41 -10.38 -25.67
C PRO A 196 -14.16 -9.04 -24.98
N PHE A 197 -14.33 -9.01 -23.66
CA PHE A 197 -14.08 -7.83 -22.85
C PHE A 197 -12.63 -7.34 -23.04
N PRO A 198 -12.40 -6.03 -23.30
CA PRO A 198 -11.07 -5.53 -23.58
C PRO A 198 -10.14 -5.71 -22.37
N ARG A 199 -8.86 -6.00 -22.64
CA ARG A 199 -7.85 -6.09 -21.58
C ARG A 199 -7.56 -4.69 -21.06
N LEU A 200 -7.93 -4.44 -19.81
CA LEU A 200 -7.64 -3.19 -19.11
C LEU A 200 -6.28 -3.27 -18.44
N VAL A 201 -5.57 -2.14 -18.43
CA VAL A 201 -4.28 -2.04 -17.76
C VAL A 201 -4.49 -1.99 -16.25
N ASN A 202 -3.70 -2.74 -15.48
CA ASN A 202 -3.81 -2.74 -14.03
C ASN A 202 -3.62 -1.33 -13.44
N LYS A 203 -4.41 -0.98 -12.41
CA LYS A 203 -4.50 0.36 -11.80
C LYS A 203 -4.78 1.49 -12.80
N SER A 204 -5.43 1.23 -13.94
CA SER A 204 -5.94 2.31 -14.81
C SER A 204 -7.32 2.75 -14.35
N LEU A 205 -7.58 4.05 -14.41
CA LEU A 205 -8.91 4.59 -14.19
C LEU A 205 -9.66 4.50 -15.51
N ASN A 206 -10.81 3.82 -15.52
CA ASN A 206 -11.66 3.70 -16.70
C ASN A 206 -13.09 4.04 -16.30
N PHE A 207 -13.79 4.76 -17.17
CA PHE A 207 -15.21 5.02 -17.02
C PHE A 207 -15.99 4.05 -17.89
N ILE A 208 -17.03 3.42 -17.34
CA ILE A 208 -18.03 2.71 -18.14
C ILE A 208 -19.18 3.67 -18.34
N VAL A 209 -19.48 3.98 -19.61
CA VAL A 209 -20.55 4.90 -20.00
C VAL A 209 -21.59 4.17 -20.81
N GLU A 210 -22.86 4.46 -20.53
CA GLU A 210 -23.97 4.03 -21.37
C GLU A 210 -24.13 5.04 -22.51
N LEU A 211 -24.27 4.52 -23.73
CA LEU A 211 -24.50 5.34 -24.91
C LEU A 211 -25.99 5.33 -25.22
N GLU A 212 -26.56 6.50 -25.48
CA GLU A 212 -27.92 6.61 -25.98
C GLU A 212 -27.94 6.69 -27.51
N GLY A 213 -29.00 6.15 -28.13
CA GLY A 213 -29.24 6.24 -29.57
C GLY A 213 -29.10 4.91 -30.29
N LYS A 214 -28.84 5.00 -31.60
CA LYS A 214 -28.59 3.84 -32.46
C LYS A 214 -27.21 3.97 -33.08
N ASP A 215 -26.44 2.88 -33.12
CA ASP A 215 -25.21 2.86 -33.88
C ASP A 215 -25.49 3.02 -35.39
N ALA A 216 -24.43 3.14 -36.20
CA ALA A 216 -24.57 3.23 -37.67
C ALA A 216 -25.27 2.01 -38.30
N PHE A 217 -25.50 0.94 -37.53
CA PHE A 217 -26.15 -0.31 -37.92
C PHE A 217 -27.55 -0.48 -37.30
N GLY A 218 -28.09 0.54 -36.62
CA GLY A 218 -29.43 0.54 -36.06
C GLY A 218 -29.60 -0.21 -34.74
N ARG A 219 -28.51 -0.68 -34.12
CA ARG A 219 -28.53 -1.38 -32.83
C ARG A 219 -28.69 -0.38 -31.69
N ALA A 220 -29.47 -0.75 -30.66
CA ALA A 220 -29.64 0.07 -29.46
C ALA A 220 -28.27 0.39 -28.85
N GLY A 221 -28.13 1.61 -28.33
CA GLY A 221 -26.90 2.12 -27.74
C GLY A 221 -26.26 1.12 -26.79
N GLY A 222 -24.98 0.83 -27.04
CA GLY A 222 -24.19 -0.08 -26.23
C GLY A 222 -23.55 0.63 -25.04
N MET A 223 -22.71 -0.10 -24.32
CA MET A 223 -21.80 0.52 -23.36
C MET A 223 -20.47 0.84 -24.05
N ALA A 224 -19.73 1.81 -23.51
CA ALA A 224 -18.35 2.05 -23.90
C ALA A 224 -17.47 2.20 -22.67
N ILE A 225 -16.20 1.82 -22.81
CA ILE A 225 -15.16 2.09 -21.84
C ILE A 225 -14.36 3.30 -22.31
N LEU A 226 -14.22 4.27 -21.42
CA LEU A 226 -13.39 5.44 -21.60
C LEU A 226 -12.18 5.35 -20.67
N PRO A 227 -10.99 4.95 -21.16
CA PRO A 227 -9.79 4.95 -20.35
C PRO A 227 -9.33 6.39 -20.08
N ALA A 228 -9.03 6.71 -18.81
CA ALA A 228 -8.38 7.97 -18.47
C ALA A 228 -6.90 7.87 -18.90
N PRO A 229 -6.41 8.76 -19.78
CA PRO A 229 -5.06 8.68 -20.33
C PRO A 229 -4.02 8.93 -19.23
N ARG A 230 -3.01 8.06 -19.15
CA ARG A 230 -1.90 8.20 -18.19
C ARG A 230 -0.86 9.25 -18.61
N SER A 231 -0.88 9.66 -19.88
CA SER A 231 -0.01 10.71 -20.41
C SER A 231 -0.36 12.08 -19.84
N LEU A 232 -1.58 12.27 -19.36
CA LEU A 232 -2.04 13.54 -18.78
C LEU A 232 -1.93 13.53 -17.25
N PRO A 233 -1.61 14.69 -16.64
CA PRO A 233 -1.57 14.80 -15.20
C PRO A 233 -2.97 14.60 -14.60
N ARG A 234 -3.05 13.84 -13.50
CA ARG A 234 -4.32 13.60 -12.77
C ARG A 234 -4.89 14.87 -12.14
N LEU A 235 -4.04 15.84 -11.81
CA LEU A 235 -4.41 17.12 -11.25
C LEU A 235 -3.93 18.21 -12.20
N MET A 236 -4.83 19.12 -12.56
CA MET A 236 -4.52 20.24 -13.44
C MET A 236 -4.71 21.54 -12.69
N ALA A 237 -3.68 22.37 -12.69
CA ALA A 237 -3.77 23.70 -12.13
C ALA A 237 -4.57 24.60 -13.09
N LEU A 238 -5.56 25.30 -12.55
CA LEU A 238 -6.24 26.36 -13.27
C LEU A 238 -5.32 27.57 -13.44
N PRO A 239 -5.47 28.37 -14.52
CA PRO A 239 -4.79 29.64 -14.68
C PRO A 239 -5.05 30.56 -13.48
N LYS A 240 -4.02 31.29 -13.03
CA LYS A 240 -4.11 32.12 -11.82
C LYS A 240 -5.20 33.19 -11.93
N GLU A 241 -5.44 33.69 -13.14
CA GLU A 241 -6.46 34.71 -13.42
C GLU A 241 -7.89 34.19 -13.16
N LEU A 242 -8.08 32.87 -13.24
CA LEU A 242 -9.37 32.20 -13.00
C LEU A 242 -9.53 31.70 -11.56
N CYS A 243 -8.51 31.87 -10.71
CA CYS A 243 -8.45 31.34 -9.34
C CYS A 243 -8.85 32.35 -8.25
N ALA A 244 -9.40 33.51 -8.63
CA ALA A 244 -9.85 34.57 -7.71
C ALA A 244 -10.84 34.04 -6.64
#